data_AF-A0A354FCG5-F1
#
_entry.id   AF-A0A354FCG5-F1
#
_cell.length_a   1.000
_cell.length_b   1.000
_cell.length_c   1.000
_cell.angle_alpha   90.00
_cell.angle_beta   90.00
_cell.angle_gamma   90.00
#
_symmetry.space_group_name_H-M   'P 1'
#
loop_
_entity.id
_entity.type
_entity.pdbx_description
1 polymer ?
#
loop_
_entity_poly.entity_id
_entity_poly.type
_entity_poly.pdbx_seq_one_letter_code
_entity_poly.pdbx_strand_id
1 'polypeptide(L)'
;MLEKEKEKAIRREVEAEVKRSREMQSDFLGLGDKLYREYPDVWEQVKDDWREVWLPRVAVDVKVNSDITHTGLLLDPLPIKE
;
A
#
# COMPACT_ATOMS: atom_id res chain seq x y z
N MET A 1 -11.81 -14.54 10.67
CA MET A 1 -11.22 -13.70 11.77
C MET A 1 -9.78 -13.36 11.44
N LEU A 2 -8.94 -14.35 11.10
CA LEU A 2 -7.53 -14.16 10.75
C LEU A 2 -7.30 -13.22 9.55
N GLU A 3 -8.08 -13.38 8.47
CA GLU A 3 -8.05 -12.48 7.30
C GLU A 3 -8.33 -11.03 7.67
N LYS A 4 -9.43 -10.76 8.39
CA LYS A 4 -9.75 -9.41 8.86
C LYS A 4 -8.64 -8.78 9.71
N GLU A 5 -7.96 -9.57 10.53
CA GLU A 5 -6.80 -9.07 11.29
C GLU A 5 -5.59 -8.81 10.39
N LYS A 6 -5.36 -9.65 9.37
CA LYS A 6 -4.33 -9.44 8.36
C LYS A 6 -4.60 -8.19 7.52
N GLU A 7 -5.84 -7.95 7.10
CA GLU A 7 -6.28 -6.73 6.41
C GLU A 7 -5.99 -5.48 7.24
N LYS A 8 -6.36 -5.50 8.53
CA LYS A 8 -6.09 -4.38 9.45
C LYS A 8 -4.59 -4.14 9.62
N ALA A 9 -3.79 -5.19 9.76
CA ALA A 9 -2.35 -5.07 9.91
C ALA A 9 -1.70 -4.43 8.66
N ILE A 10 -1.99 -4.98 7.48
CA ILE A 10 -1.47 -4.45 6.20
C ILE A 10 -1.96 -3.02 5.98
N ARG A 11 -3.23 -2.73 6.25
CA ARG A 11 -3.78 -1.37 6.14
C ARG A 11 -2.98 -0.37 6.98
N ARG A 12 -2.71 -0.70 8.24
CA ARG A 12 -1.95 0.17 9.16
C ARG A 12 -0.52 0.39 8.66
N GLU A 13 0.14 -0.65 8.16
CA GLU A 13 1.48 -0.54 7.58
C GLU A 13 1.47 0.39 6.36
N VAL A 14 0.55 0.19 5.42
CA VAL A 14 0.43 1.04 4.22
C VAL A 14 0.10 2.49 4.59
N GLU A 15 -0.82 2.72 5.53
CA GLU A 15 -1.15 4.07 6.02
C GLU A 15 0.06 4.75 6.68
N ALA A 16 0.90 4.00 7.40
CA ALA A 16 2.14 4.50 7.98
C ALA A 16 3.17 4.87 6.90
N GLU A 17 3.32 4.06 5.85
CA GLU A 17 4.21 4.36 4.73
C GLU A 17 3.75 5.58 3.92
N VAL A 18 2.44 5.75 3.71
CA VAL A 18 1.86 6.96 3.10
C VAL A 18 2.19 8.18 3.96
N LYS A 19 2.05 8.08 5.30
CA LYS A 19 2.44 9.15 6.20
C LYS A 19 3.94 9.46 6.09
N ARG A 20 4.77 8.41 6.04
CA ARG A 20 6.23 8.52 5.95
C ARG A 20 6.68 9.20 4.65
N SER A 21 6.07 8.84 3.53
CA SER A 21 6.28 9.49 2.23
C SER A 21 6.05 11.00 2.31
N ARG A 22 4.96 11.43 2.98
CA ARG A 22 4.65 12.85 3.20
C ARG A 22 5.66 13.54 4.12
N GLU A 23 6.02 12.92 5.24
CA GLU A 23 7.00 13.47 6.19
C GLU A 23 8.39 13.65 5.56
N MET A 24 8.77 12.74 4.66
CA MET A 24 10.05 12.78 3.96
C MET A 24 10.03 13.62 2.69
N GLN A 25 8.87 14.17 2.30
CA GLN A 25 8.66 14.83 1.00
C GLN A 25 9.20 13.99 -0.16
N SER A 26 8.97 12.67 -0.08
CA SER A 26 9.55 11.69 -0.99
C SER A 26 8.46 10.77 -1.53
N ASP A 27 8.34 10.73 -2.85
CA ASP A 27 7.33 9.95 -3.57
C ASP A 27 7.85 8.55 -3.93
N PHE A 28 8.28 7.78 -2.93
CA PHE A 28 8.75 6.40 -3.16
C PHE A 28 7.60 5.41 -3.44
N LEU A 29 6.35 5.84 -3.25
CA LEU A 29 5.14 5.08 -3.58
C LEU A 29 4.74 5.24 -5.06
N GLY A 30 5.34 6.18 -5.79
CA GLY A 30 5.15 6.36 -7.23
C GLY A 30 3.82 7.00 -7.63
N LEU A 31 3.28 7.90 -6.80
CA LEU A 31 2.01 8.59 -7.07
C LEU A 31 2.16 9.59 -8.23
N GLY A 32 3.24 10.36 -8.25
CA GLY A 32 3.56 11.33 -9.30
C GLY A 32 3.84 10.64 -10.64
N ASP A 33 4.53 9.49 -10.59
CA ASP A 33 4.74 8.63 -11.75
C ASP A 33 3.43 8.15 -12.38
N LYS A 34 2.44 7.79 -11.55
CA LYS A 34 1.11 7.42 -12.02
C LYS A 34 0.38 8.63 -12.61
N LEU A 35 0.45 9.79 -11.94
CA LEU A 35 -0.15 11.04 -12.41
C LEU A 35 0.44 11.47 -13.77
N TYR A 36 1.76 11.41 -13.92
CA TYR A 36 2.46 11.70 -15.18
C TYR A 36 1.97 10.83 -16.34
N ARG A 37 1.80 9.52 -16.11
CA ARG A 37 1.39 8.58 -17.15
C ARG A 37 -0.08 8.71 -17.54
N GLU A 38 -0.96 8.99 -16.59
CA GLU A 38 -2.41 9.01 -16.84
C GLU A 38 -2.96 10.40 -17.14
N TYR A 39 -2.36 11.44 -16.56
CA TYR A 39 -2.81 12.84 -16.67
C TYR A 39 -1.62 13.78 -16.87
N PRO A 40 -0.91 13.69 -18.01
CA PRO A 40 0.30 14.49 -18.27
C PRO A 40 0.06 16.00 -18.20
N ASP A 41 -1.13 16.47 -18.61
CA ASP A 41 -1.50 17.90 -18.54
C ASP A 41 -1.62 18.41 -17.10
N VAL A 42 -2.07 17.55 -16.18
CA VAL A 42 -2.12 17.86 -14.75
C VAL A 42 -0.72 17.81 -14.15
N TRP A 43 0.06 16.79 -14.51
CA TRP A 43 1.45 16.67 -14.08
C TRP A 43 2.27 17.92 -14.40
N GLU A 44 2.13 18.46 -15.62
CA GLU A 44 2.85 19.66 -16.05
C GLU A 44 2.59 20.88 -15.14
N GLN A 45 1.41 20.96 -14.53
CA GLN A 45 1.02 22.06 -13.63
C GLN A 45 1.55 21.91 -12.20
N VAL A 46 1.92 20.70 -11.79
CA VAL A 46 2.25 20.37 -10.39
C VAL A 46 3.65 19.82 -10.19
N LYS A 47 4.37 19.48 -11.26
CA LYS A 47 5.67 18.78 -11.21
C LYS A 47 6.75 19.56 -10.47
N ASP A 48 6.73 20.89 -10.56
CA ASP A 48 7.81 21.76 -10.07
C ASP A 48 7.79 21.86 -8.53
N ASP A 49 6.62 21.76 -7.92
CA ASP A 49 6.40 21.78 -6.46
C ASP A 49 5.71 20.48 -5.97
N TRP A 50 5.86 19.39 -6.72
CA TRP A 50 5.15 18.13 -6.48
C TRP A 50 5.38 17.61 -5.06
N ARG A 51 6.63 17.52 -4.63
CA ARG A 51 7.01 16.90 -3.35
C ARG A 51 6.64 17.76 -2.15
N GLU A 52 6.75 19.07 -2.31
CA GLU A 52 6.61 20.04 -1.24
C GLU A 52 5.16 20.48 -1.01
N VAL A 53 4.39 20.64 -2.09
CA VAL A 53 3.04 21.24 -2.06
C VAL A 53 1.95 20.21 -2.32
N TRP A 54 2.11 19.37 -3.35
CA TRP A 54 1.03 18.53 -3.86
C TRP A 54 0.97 17.15 -3.22
N LEU A 55 2.09 16.45 -3.13
CA LEU A 55 2.21 15.12 -2.53
C LEU A 55 1.58 15.04 -1.13
N PRO A 56 1.79 16.02 -0.21
CA PRO A 56 1.12 16.02 1.10
C PRO A 56 -0.40 16.16 1.05
N ARG A 57 -0.95 16.73 -0.02
CA ARG A 57 -2.39 17.02 -0.21
C ARG A 57 -3.13 15.91 -0.95
N VAL A 58 -2.42 14.96 -1.56
CA VAL A 58 -3.05 13.82 -2.24
C VAL A 58 -3.85 13.01 -1.22
N ALA A 59 -5.16 12.90 -1.46
CA ALA A 59 -6.03 12.01 -0.70
C ALA A 59 -5.74 10.56 -1.12
N VAL A 60 -5.39 9.72 -0.15
CA VAL A 60 -5.10 8.30 -0.37
C VAL A 60 -6.11 7.48 0.41
N ASP A 61 -6.92 6.71 -0.31
CA ASP A 61 -7.84 5.73 0.26
C ASP A 61 -7.24 4.33 0.13
N VAL A 62 -6.92 3.70 1.26
CA VAL A 62 -6.31 2.37 1.29
C VAL A 62 -7.42 1.33 1.35
N LYS A 63 -7.45 0.40 0.39
CA LYS A 63 -8.35 -0.76 0.39
C LYS A 63 -7.52 -2.03 0.37
N VAL A 64 -7.68 -2.83 1.41
CA VAL A 64 -7.01 -4.14 1.55
C VAL A 64 -8.08 -5.20 1.61
N ASN A 65 -7.92 -6.24 0.79
CA ASN A 65 -8.66 -7.48 0.83
C ASN A 65 -7.64 -8.59 1.01
N SER A 66 -7.81 -9.45 2.03
CA SER A 66 -6.89 -10.57 2.27
C SER A 66 -7.62 -11.89 2.15
N ASP A 67 -6.99 -12.84 1.47
CA ASP A 67 -7.45 -14.21 1.33
C ASP A 67 -6.35 -15.15 1.86
N ILE A 68 -6.67 -15.95 2.87
CA ILE A 68 -5.73 -16.91 3.46
C ILE A 68 -6.12 -18.31 2.96
N THR A 69 -5.42 -18.75 1.91
CA THR A 69 -5.69 -20.06 1.30
C THR A 69 -5.25 -21.24 2.18
N HIS A 70 -4.16 -21.09 2.93
CA HIS A 70 -3.63 -22.13 3.82
C HIS A 70 -2.98 -21.50 5.05
N THR A 71 -3.22 -22.09 6.22
CA THR A 71 -2.58 -21.67 7.48
C THR A 71 -1.38 -22.55 7.87
N GLY A 72 -1.10 -23.60 7.08
CA GLY A 72 -0.01 -24.54 7.36
C GLY A 72 -0.26 -25.48 8.55
N LEU A 73 -1.46 -25.46 9.13
CA LEU A 73 -1.88 -26.44 10.14
C LEU A 73 -2.07 -27.80 9.46
N LEU A 74 -1.23 -28.77 9.80
CA LEU A 74 -1.51 -30.18 9.53
C LEU A 74 -2.74 -30.58 10.36
N LEU A 75 -3.90 -30.66 9.71
CA LEU A 75 -5.13 -31.15 10.33
C LEU A 75 -5.04 -32.66 10.64
N ASP A 76 -4.24 -33.39 9.86
CA ASP A 76 -3.93 -34.80 10.08
C ASP A 76 -2.42 -34.99 10.25
N PRO A 77 -1.97 -35.77 11.26
CA PRO A 77 -0.57 -36.21 11.32
C PRO A 77 -0.26 -37.02 10.06
N LEU A 78 0.89 -36.73 9.44
CA LEU A 78 1.38 -37.51 8.31
C LEU A 78 1.49 -38.99 8.75
N PRO A 79 0.85 -39.95 8.06
CA PRO A 79 1.00 -41.34 8.39
C PRO A 79 2.47 -41.72 8.17
N ILE A 80 3.16 -42.02 9.27
CA ILE A 80 4.50 -42.60 9.23
C ILE A 80 4.31 -44.02 8.69
N LYS A 81 4.79 -44.28 7.47
CA LYS A 81 4.93 -45.65 6.97
C LYS A 81 6.20 -46.24 7.56
N GLU A 82 6.04 -47.27 8.38
CA GLU A 82 7.11 -48.21 8.74
C GLU A 82 7.54 -49.05 7.52
#